data_AF-A0A8C9XHN0-F1
#
_entry.id   AF-A0A8C9XHN0-F1
#
_cell.length_a   1.000
_cell.length_b   1.000
_cell.length_c   1.000
_cell.angle_alpha   90.00
_cell.angle_beta   90.00
_cell.angle_gamma   90.00
#
_symmetry.space_group_name_H-M   'P 1'
#
loop_
_entity.id
_entity.type
_entity.pdbx_description
1 polymer ?
#
loop_
_entity_poly.entity_id
_entity_poly.type
_entity_poly.pdbx_seq_one_letter_code
_entity_poly.pdbx_strand_id
1 'polypeptide(L)'
;MPKRACPFPETFSSQYKIHVGQQELNNYGVFGNKYRQEIYAKTKNLLFNGAKAVVGKIWTGEERCTDPQPTGLFETPACSQTLLRGQTLIGHDGRLTRANAAQGAPGAPTGCCVCQKSQGSRTPCSQCDRLVCSSCTRQCSSCSSLCCSVCTIIDYSGQYDEVLCCSCST
;
A
#
# COMPACT_ATOMS: atom_id res chain seq x y z
N MET A 1 -44.52 -3.35 -16.67
CA MET A 1 -44.31 -1.98 -16.15
C MET A 1 -43.79 -1.10 -17.28
N PRO A 2 -44.41 0.05 -17.58
CA PRO A 2 -43.92 0.96 -18.61
C PRO A 2 -42.57 1.56 -18.16
N LYS A 3 -41.53 1.47 -19.00
CA LYS A 3 -40.25 2.14 -18.73
C LYS A 3 -40.47 3.65 -18.80
N ARG A 4 -39.95 4.39 -17.82
CA ARG A 4 -40.03 5.86 -17.76
C ARG A 4 -39.24 6.46 -18.93
N ALA A 5 -39.75 7.55 -19.51
CA ALA A 5 -39.07 8.27 -20.58
C ALA A 5 -37.73 8.84 -20.08
N CYS A 6 -36.70 8.79 -20.94
CA CYS A 6 -35.37 9.33 -20.65
C CYS A 6 -35.49 10.86 -20.45
N PRO A 7 -35.04 11.40 -19.30
CA PRO A 7 -35.22 12.82 -18.96
C PRO A 7 -34.25 13.76 -19.70
N PHE A 8 -33.38 13.26 -20.57
CA PHE A 8 -32.40 14.05 -21.32
C PHE A 8 -32.86 14.18 -22.78
N PRO A 9 -33.28 15.38 -23.24
CA PRO A 9 -33.80 15.59 -24.60
C PRO A 9 -32.69 15.73 -25.65
N GLU A 10 -31.46 15.99 -25.22
CA GLU A 10 -30.31 16.14 -26.09
C GLU A 10 -29.56 14.81 -26.15
N THR A 11 -29.46 14.25 -27.35
CA THR A 11 -28.49 13.20 -27.66
C THR A 11 -27.12 13.80 -27.35
N PHE A 12 -26.59 13.53 -26.14
CA PHE A 12 -25.28 14.01 -25.73
C PHE A 12 -24.30 13.73 -26.87
N SER A 13 -23.64 14.78 -27.37
CA SER A 13 -22.57 14.64 -28.35
C SER A 13 -21.63 13.56 -27.84
N SER A 14 -21.44 12.49 -28.63
CA SER A 14 -20.64 11.33 -28.24
C SER A 14 -19.34 11.85 -27.63
N GLN A 15 -19.19 11.72 -26.31
CA GLN A 15 -18.00 12.20 -25.63
C GLN A 15 -16.84 11.39 -26.21
N TYR A 16 -16.08 11.99 -27.13
CA TYR A 16 -14.95 11.34 -27.77
C TYR A 16 -13.90 11.07 -26.70
N LYS A 17 -13.92 9.86 -26.14
CA LYS A 17 -12.83 9.37 -25.32
C LYS A 17 -11.66 9.13 -26.26
N ILE A 18 -10.74 10.09 -26.30
CA ILE A 18 -9.44 9.90 -26.94
C ILE A 18 -8.60 9.12 -25.94
N HIS A 19 -8.18 7.91 -26.33
CA HIS A 19 -7.24 7.13 -25.56
C HIS A 19 -5.87 7.82 -25.63
N VAL A 20 -5.39 8.33 -24.51
CA VAL A 20 -4.04 8.90 -24.39
C VAL A 20 -3.10 7.78 -23.95
N GLY A 21 -2.31 7.27 -24.88
CA GLY A 21 -1.31 6.25 -24.64
C GLY A 21 0.08 6.83 -24.39
N GLN A 22 1.03 5.91 -24.20
CA GLN A 22 2.43 6.25 -23.94
C GLN A 22 3.08 6.98 -25.13
N GLN A 23 2.59 6.74 -26.35
CA GLN A 23 3.10 7.37 -27.56
C GLN A 23 2.72 8.86 -27.65
N GLU A 24 1.48 9.22 -27.29
CA GLU A 24 1.03 10.61 -27.21
C GLU A 24 1.80 11.38 -26.14
N LEU A 25 2.06 10.73 -24.99
CA LEU A 25 2.84 11.32 -23.90
C LEU A 25 4.33 11.51 -24.26
N ASN A 26 4.93 10.53 -24.93
CA ASN A 26 6.37 10.54 -25.22
C ASN A 26 6.73 11.38 -26.45
N ASN A 27 5.93 11.30 -27.52
CA ASN A 27 6.31 11.83 -28.83
C ASN A 27 5.57 13.13 -29.20
N TYR A 28 4.36 13.36 -28.66
CA TYR A 28 3.49 14.47 -29.08
C TYR A 28 3.15 15.47 -27.98
N GLY A 29 3.59 15.24 -26.74
CA GLY A 29 3.53 16.25 -25.69
C GLY A 29 4.38 17.46 -26.09
N VAL A 30 3.79 18.66 -26.08
CA VAL A 30 4.39 19.93 -26.57
C VAL A 30 5.79 20.24 -26.00
N PHE A 31 6.22 19.57 -24.93
CA PHE A 31 7.58 19.64 -24.38
C PHE A 31 8.11 18.30 -23.83
N GLY A 32 7.63 17.16 -24.34
CA GLY A 32 7.91 15.83 -23.78
C GLY A 32 9.41 15.52 -23.61
N ASN A 33 10.22 15.80 -24.63
CA ASN A 33 11.67 15.58 -24.56
C ASN A 33 12.36 16.51 -23.54
N LYS A 34 11.94 17.77 -23.45
CA LYS A 34 12.48 18.74 -22.50
C LYS A 34 12.20 18.32 -21.05
N TYR A 35 10.94 17.99 -20.74
CA TYR A 35 10.57 17.54 -19.40
C TYR A 35 11.24 16.21 -19.03
N ARG A 36 11.38 15.28 -19.98
CA ARG A 36 12.09 14.02 -19.75
C ARG A 36 13.56 14.26 -19.35
N GLN A 37 14.25 15.17 -20.03
CA GLN A 37 15.62 15.55 -19.70
C GLN A 37 15.71 16.25 -18.33
N GLU A 38 14.78 17.15 -18.03
CA GLU A 38 14.71 17.85 -16.74
C GLU A 38 14.47 16.88 -15.57
N ILE A 39 13.52 15.95 -15.72
CA ILE A 39 13.21 14.93 -14.71
C ILE A 39 14.43 14.02 -14.48
N TYR A 40 15.08 13.58 -15.57
CA TYR A 40 16.28 12.76 -15.48
C TYR A 40 17.41 13.49 -14.73
N ALA A 41 17.70 14.74 -15.10
CA ALA A 41 18.74 15.54 -14.46
C ALA A 41 18.44 15.78 -12.96
N LYS A 42 17.19 16.12 -12.63
CA LYS A 42 16.75 16.35 -11.25
C LYS A 42 16.88 15.08 -10.41
N THR A 43 16.43 13.94 -10.94
CA THR A 43 16.49 12.64 -10.25
C THR A 43 17.94 12.22 -10.03
N LYS A 44 18.79 12.35 -11.05
CA LYS A 44 20.23 12.08 -10.95
C LYS A 44 20.84 12.90 -9.82
N ASN A 45 20.65 14.22 -9.82
CA ASN A 45 21.19 15.09 -8.77
C ASN A 45 20.69 14.73 -7.37
N LEU A 46 19.40 14.41 -7.23
CA LEU A 46 18.83 14.00 -5.95
C LEU A 46 19.50 12.73 -5.40
N LEU A 47 19.68 11.72 -6.25
CA LEU A 47 20.34 10.46 -5.87
C LEU A 47 21.81 10.68 -5.48
N PHE A 48 22.56 11.44 -6.28
CA PHE A 48 23.96 11.75 -5.97
C PHE A 48 24.12 12.59 -4.69
N ASN A 49 23.25 13.59 -4.49
CA ASN A 49 23.27 14.41 -3.28
C ASN A 49 22.90 13.58 -2.04
N GLY A 50 21.90 12.70 -2.14
CA GLY A 50 21.54 11.77 -1.07
C GLY A 50 22.68 10.83 -0.71
N ALA A 51 23.33 10.23 -1.72
CA ALA A 51 24.50 9.39 -1.52
C ALA A 51 25.65 10.16 -0.86
N LYS A 52 25.96 11.37 -1.33
CA LYS A 52 27.01 12.22 -0.75
C LYS A 52 26.71 12.60 0.70
N ALA A 53 25.46 12.92 1.03
CA ALA A 53 25.05 13.27 2.39
C ALA A 53 25.18 12.10 3.36
N VAL A 54 24.92 10.87 2.90
CA VAL A 54 25.09 9.65 3.72
C VAL A 54 26.55 9.25 3.83
N VAL A 55 27.29 9.21 2.71
CA VAL A 55 28.72 8.82 2.71
C VAL A 55 29.56 9.81 3.52
N GLY A 56 29.27 11.11 3.44
CA GLY A 56 29.92 12.12 4.28
C GLY A 56 29.78 11.79 5.76
N LYS A 57 28.56 11.49 6.22
CA LYS A 57 28.29 11.13 7.63
C LYS A 57 28.96 9.82 8.06
N ILE A 58 29.05 8.83 7.18
CA ILE A 58 29.67 7.54 7.47
C ILE A 58 31.21 7.68 7.55
N TRP A 59 31.80 8.55 6.73
CA TRP A 59 33.27 8.66 6.61
C TRP A 59 33.90 9.66 7.59
N THR A 60 33.21 10.73 8.02
CA THR A 60 33.80 11.70 8.96
C THR A 60 33.83 11.26 10.42
N GLY A 61 33.21 10.14 10.81
CA GLY A 61 33.38 9.58 12.17
C GLY A 61 33.05 10.56 13.32
N GLU A 62 32.30 11.63 13.07
CA GLU A 62 31.93 12.64 14.05
C GLU A 62 30.52 12.36 14.57
N GLU A 63 30.42 11.34 15.42
CA GLU A 63 29.38 11.29 16.44
C GLU A 63 29.70 12.37 17.50
N ARG A 64 29.26 13.60 17.25
CA ARG A 64 29.15 14.62 18.30
C ARG A 64 27.71 15.11 18.35
N CYS A 65 26.94 14.41 19.18
CA CYS A 65 25.70 14.92 19.74
C CYS A 65 26.06 16.12 20.63
N THR A 66 25.85 17.33 20.13
CA THR A 66 25.81 18.55 20.95
C THR A 66 24.36 18.99 21.00
N ASP A 67 23.63 18.43 21.96
CA ASP A 67 22.51 19.12 22.59
C ASP A 67 22.72 19.08 24.11
N PRO A 68 22.50 20.18 24.84
CA PRO A 68 22.70 20.25 26.27
C PRO A 68 21.68 19.37 26.98
N GLN A 69 22.19 18.49 27.83
CA GLN A 69 21.45 17.64 28.76
C GLN A 69 20.37 18.40 29.54
N PRO A 70 19.11 17.93 29.51
CA PRO A 70 18.24 17.94 30.66
C PRO A 70 18.22 16.53 31.25
N THR A 71 18.62 16.44 32.51
CA THR A 71 18.46 15.25 33.35
C THR A 71 17.01 14.77 33.31
N GLY A 72 16.73 13.62 32.68
CA GLY A 72 15.40 12.99 32.71
C GLY A 72 15.17 11.94 31.63
N LEU A 73 15.21 10.67 32.04
CA LEU A 73 14.62 9.45 31.45
C LEU A 73 14.51 9.35 29.91
N PHE A 74 15.26 8.37 29.42
CA PHE A 74 15.33 7.84 28.06
C PHE A 74 13.93 7.55 27.45
N GLU A 75 13.42 8.44 26.60
CA GLU A 75 12.34 8.12 25.64
C GLU A 75 12.87 8.32 24.21
N THR A 76 13.23 7.20 23.59
CA THR A 76 13.50 7.15 22.15
C THR A 76 12.19 7.37 21.40
N PRO A 77 12.11 8.28 20.40
CA PRO A 77 10.84 8.61 19.76
C PRO A 77 10.27 7.40 19.03
N ALA A 78 9.13 6.91 19.51
CA ALA A 78 8.37 5.75 19.03
C ALA A 78 7.74 5.92 17.62
N CYS A 79 8.30 6.78 16.77
CA CYS A 79 7.68 7.18 15.51
C CYS A 79 8.00 6.21 14.34
N SER A 80 9.05 5.38 14.45
CA SER A 80 9.49 4.51 13.35
C SER A 80 8.88 3.11 13.34
N GLN A 81 8.34 2.65 14.48
CA GLN A 81 7.97 1.24 14.65
C GLN A 81 6.55 0.92 14.15
N THR A 82 5.69 1.93 14.04
CA THR A 82 4.29 1.76 13.60
C THR A 82 4.15 1.44 12.11
N LEU A 83 5.16 1.79 11.29
CA LEU A 83 5.17 1.55 9.85
C LEU A 83 5.56 0.12 9.46
N LEU A 84 6.06 -0.69 10.40
CA LEU A 84 6.62 -2.01 10.12
C LEU A 84 5.60 -3.16 10.29
N ARG A 85 4.33 -2.84 10.56
CA ARG A 85 3.29 -3.86 10.79
C ARG A 85 2.96 -4.62 9.49
N GLY A 86 3.56 -5.79 9.35
CA GLY A 86 3.41 -6.69 8.20
C GLY A 86 4.68 -6.88 7.38
N GLN A 87 5.79 -6.25 7.75
CA GLN A 87 7.09 -6.59 7.17
C GLN A 87 7.61 -7.93 7.70
N THR A 88 8.22 -8.71 6.82
CA THR A 88 8.95 -9.93 7.17
C THR A 88 10.38 -9.56 7.57
N LEU A 89 10.90 -10.22 8.60
CA LEU A 89 12.30 -10.14 9.03
C LEU A 89 13.08 -11.27 8.35
N ILE A 90 14.32 -11.01 7.95
CA ILE A 90 15.24 -12.07 7.48
C ILE A 90 15.90 -12.66 8.73
N GLY A 91 15.63 -13.94 9.00
CA GLY A 91 16.26 -14.69 10.07
C GLY A 91 17.74 -14.95 9.80
N HIS A 92 18.47 -15.32 10.85
CA HIS A 92 19.90 -15.68 10.75
C HIS A 92 20.14 -16.90 9.84
N ASP A 93 19.10 -17.69 9.60
CA ASP A 93 19.04 -18.81 8.66
C ASP A 93 18.70 -18.40 7.22
N GLY A 94 18.55 -17.09 6.95
CA GLY A 94 18.16 -16.54 5.65
C GLY A 94 16.67 -16.69 5.32
N ARG A 95 15.84 -17.20 6.24
CA ARG A 95 14.40 -17.38 5.99
C ARG A 95 13.61 -16.14 6.40
N LEU A 96 12.55 -15.84 5.67
CA LEU A 96 11.63 -14.76 6.03
C LEU A 96 10.72 -15.21 7.17
N THR A 97 10.81 -14.55 8.32
CA THR A 97 9.95 -14.75 9.48
C THR A 97 9.02 -13.55 9.67
N ARG A 98 7.82 -13.80 10.20
CA ARG A 98 6.85 -12.72 10.48
C ARG A 98 7.37 -11.89 11.66
N ALA A 99 7.52 -10.57 11.48
CA ALA A 99 7.85 -9.69 12.61
C ALA A 99 6.73 -9.75 13.66
N ASN A 100 7.08 -10.06 14.90
CA ASN A 100 6.15 -9.94 16.02
C ASN A 100 5.74 -8.47 16.14
N ALA A 101 4.43 -8.21 16.29
CA ALA A 101 3.95 -6.85 16.52
C ALA A 101 4.59 -6.33 17.82
N ALA A 102 5.28 -5.20 17.74
CA ALA A 102 5.85 -4.53 18.91
C ALA A 102 4.76 -4.35 19.97
N GLN A 103 4.97 -4.92 21.16
CA GLN A 103 4.11 -4.68 22.31
C GLN A 103 4.46 -3.31 22.90
N GLY A 104 3.78 -2.25 22.45
CA GLY A 104 3.93 -0.92 23.03
C GLY A 104 3.35 0.20 22.17
N ALA A 105 2.22 0.75 22.62
CA ALA A 105 1.59 2.03 22.21
C ALA A 105 0.83 2.08 20.85
N PRO A 106 -0.01 3.11 20.63
CA PRO A 106 -1.39 3.24 21.11
C PRO A 106 -2.41 2.97 19.99
N GLY A 107 -3.48 2.23 20.33
CA GLY A 107 -4.65 2.04 19.48
C GLY A 107 -4.44 1.09 18.31
N ALA A 108 -4.60 -0.23 18.54
CA ALA A 108 -4.80 -1.16 17.44
C ALA A 108 -5.90 -0.60 16.52
N PRO A 109 -5.76 -0.68 15.18
CA PRO A 109 -6.78 -0.19 14.27
C PRO A 109 -8.10 -0.87 14.61
N THR A 110 -8.99 -0.13 15.27
CA THR A 110 -10.23 -0.68 15.81
C THR A 110 -11.22 -0.99 14.69
N GLY A 111 -11.01 -0.45 13.48
CA GLY A 111 -11.87 -0.61 12.33
C GLY A 111 -11.55 -1.79 11.43
N CYS A 112 -12.49 -2.10 10.54
CA CYS A 112 -12.29 -3.07 9.45
C CYS A 112 -11.12 -2.63 8.55
N CYS A 113 -10.20 -3.54 8.25
CA CYS A 113 -9.02 -3.25 7.43
C CYS A 113 -9.33 -2.90 5.96
N VAL A 114 -10.57 -3.17 5.51
CA VAL A 114 -11.03 -2.88 4.14
C VAL A 114 -11.84 -1.59 4.12
N CYS A 115 -12.94 -1.52 4.89
CA CYS A 115 -13.87 -0.38 4.83
C CYS A 115 -13.70 0.63 5.96
N GLN A 116 -12.76 0.42 6.88
CA GLN A 116 -12.41 1.28 8.02
C GLN A 116 -13.53 1.52 9.05
N LYS A 117 -14.73 0.95 8.84
CA LYS A 117 -15.86 1.05 9.78
C LYS A 117 -15.52 0.40 11.12
N SER A 118 -15.83 1.10 12.20
CA SER A 118 -15.59 0.70 13.60
C SER A 118 -16.80 0.05 14.29
N GLN A 119 -17.94 -0.08 13.61
CA GLN A 119 -19.12 -0.83 14.08
C GLN A 119 -19.17 -2.29 13.58
N GLY A 120 -19.79 -3.17 14.39
CA GLY A 120 -20.04 -4.58 14.06
C GLY A 120 -18.99 -5.56 14.59
N SER A 121 -19.33 -6.86 14.57
CA SER A 121 -18.41 -7.96 14.87
C SER A 121 -17.31 -8.03 13.81
N ARG A 122 -16.10 -8.38 14.26
CA ARG A 122 -14.91 -8.48 13.40
C ARG A 122 -14.18 -9.78 13.66
N THR A 123 -13.65 -10.35 12.60
CA THR A 123 -12.79 -11.54 12.65
C THR A 123 -11.45 -11.23 12.01
N PRO A 124 -10.34 -11.82 12.48
CA PRO A 124 -9.05 -11.68 11.81
C PRO A 124 -9.07 -12.38 10.45
N CYS A 125 -8.47 -11.74 9.44
CA CYS A 125 -8.20 -12.37 8.14
C CYS A 125 -7.14 -13.46 8.29
N SER A 126 -7.38 -14.66 7.77
CA SER A 126 -6.42 -15.79 7.82
C SER A 126 -5.08 -15.54 7.10
N GLN A 127 -5.02 -14.54 6.21
CA GLN A 127 -3.84 -14.22 5.41
C GLN A 127 -2.97 -13.11 6.01
N CYS A 128 -3.61 -12.04 6.50
CA CYS A 128 -2.91 -10.82 6.97
C CYS A 128 -3.15 -10.48 8.44
N ASP A 129 -3.94 -11.29 9.16
CA ASP A 129 -4.37 -11.14 10.57
C ASP A 129 -5.10 -9.83 10.90
N ARG A 130 -5.38 -8.98 9.91
CA ARG A 130 -6.08 -7.71 10.12
C ARG A 130 -7.57 -7.98 10.35
N LEU A 131 -8.17 -7.25 11.30
CA LEU A 131 -9.58 -7.35 11.62
C LEU A 131 -10.44 -6.92 10.43
N VAL A 132 -11.45 -7.72 10.09
CA VAL A 132 -12.36 -7.45 8.98
C VAL A 132 -13.81 -7.60 9.44
N CYS A 133 -14.72 -6.75 8.95
CA CYS A 133 -16.15 -6.89 9.23
C CYS A 133 -16.79 -7.94 8.32
N SER A 134 -17.94 -8.48 8.71
CA SER A 134 -18.67 -9.51 7.96
C SER A 134 -18.92 -9.16 6.49
N SER A 135 -19.21 -7.89 6.17
CA SER A 135 -19.42 -7.44 4.78
C SER A 135 -18.13 -7.41 3.93
N CYS A 136 -16.97 -7.39 4.56
CA CYS A 136 -15.66 -7.37 3.91
C CYS A 136 -14.92 -8.72 4.02
N THR A 137 -15.52 -9.70 4.72
CA THR A 137 -15.06 -11.08 4.76
C THR A 137 -15.48 -11.81 3.49
N ARG A 138 -14.58 -12.65 2.97
CA ARG A 138 -14.82 -13.59 1.89
C ARG A 138 -14.34 -14.98 2.33
N GLN A 139 -14.99 -16.03 1.85
CA GLN A 139 -14.59 -17.41 2.12
C GLN A 139 -13.86 -17.97 0.90
N CYS A 140 -12.70 -18.58 1.11
CA CYS A 140 -11.96 -19.26 0.04
C CYS A 140 -12.68 -20.54 -0.38
N SER A 141 -12.92 -20.75 -1.67
CA SER A 141 -13.52 -21.96 -2.25
C SER A 141 -12.64 -23.21 -2.01
N SER A 142 -11.32 -23.06 -1.98
CA SER A 142 -10.38 -24.17 -1.84
C SER A 142 -10.17 -24.61 -0.38
N CYS A 143 -9.78 -23.68 0.51
CA CYS A 143 -9.41 -24.00 1.90
C CYS A 143 -10.47 -23.58 2.94
N SER A 144 -11.61 -23.07 2.49
CA SER A 144 -12.73 -22.59 3.33
C SER A 144 -12.37 -21.50 4.36
N SER A 145 -11.15 -20.96 4.31
CA SER A 145 -10.66 -19.96 5.23
C SER A 145 -11.27 -18.59 4.97
N LEU A 146 -11.53 -17.84 6.04
CA LEU A 146 -12.06 -16.49 5.97
C LEU A 146 -10.92 -15.49 5.73
N CYS A 147 -11.05 -14.72 4.67
CA CYS A 147 -10.07 -13.73 4.22
C CYS A 147 -10.74 -12.38 4.03
N CYS A 148 -10.00 -11.28 4.15
CA CYS A 148 -10.51 -9.98 3.70
C CYS A 148 -10.54 -9.92 2.17
N SER A 149 -11.37 -9.07 1.61
CA SER A 149 -11.47 -8.89 0.15
C SER A 149 -10.16 -8.49 -0.55
N VAL A 150 -9.17 -7.98 0.19
CA VAL A 150 -7.84 -7.64 -0.34
C VAL A 150 -6.93 -8.87 -0.43
N CYS A 151 -7.16 -9.87 0.41
CA CYS A 151 -6.38 -11.12 0.44
C CYS A 151 -7.06 -12.26 -0.33
N THR A 152 -8.01 -11.92 -1.21
CA THR A 152 -8.69 -12.86 -2.07
C THR A 152 -8.64 -12.41 -3.52
N ILE A 153 -8.58 -13.36 -4.44
CA ILE A 153 -8.67 -13.19 -5.88
C ILE A 153 -9.93 -13.91 -6.34
N ILE A 154 -10.63 -13.36 -7.33
CA ILE A 154 -11.75 -14.05 -7.98
C ILE A 154 -11.19 -14.75 -9.22
N ASP A 155 -11.31 -16.07 -9.24
CA ASP A 155 -11.04 -16.86 -10.44
C ASP A 155 -12.30 -16.94 -11.30
N TYR A 156 -12.14 -16.60 -12.57
CA TYR A 156 -13.18 -16.57 -13.59
C TYR A 156 -12.96 -17.67 -14.66
N SER A 157 -12.03 -18.60 -14.43
CA SER A 157 -11.68 -19.65 -15.40
C SER A 157 -12.77 -20.71 -15.56
N GLY A 158 -13.58 -20.93 -14.52
CA GLY A 158 -14.64 -21.93 -14.48
C GLY A 158 -15.99 -21.44 -14.99
N GLN A 159 -17.01 -22.28 -14.83
CA GLN A 159 -18.40 -21.94 -15.13
C GLN A 159 -18.97 -20.88 -14.16
N TYR A 160 -18.38 -20.78 -12.96
CA TYR A 160 -18.79 -19.88 -11.89
C TYR A 160 -17.60 -19.12 -11.34
N ASP A 161 -17.84 -17.93 -10.79
CA ASP A 161 -16.85 -17.13 -10.09
C ASP A 161 -16.44 -17.83 -8.79
N GLU A 162 -15.15 -18.16 -8.64
CA GLU A 162 -14.60 -18.75 -7.43
C GLU A 162 -13.75 -17.75 -6.65
N VAL A 163 -13.88 -17.75 -5.33
CA VAL A 163 -13.06 -16.88 -4.49
C VAL A 163 -11.89 -17.69 -3.96
N LEU A 164 -10.66 -17.32 -4.31
CA LEU A 164 -9.45 -17.98 -3.82
C LEU A 164 -8.68 -17.03 -2.90
N CYS A 165 -8.13 -17.54 -1.79
CA CYS A 165 -7.18 -16.77 -1.00
C CYS A 165 -5.82 -16.71 -1.72
N CYS A 166 -4.98 -15.73 -1.40
CA CYS A 166 -3.67 -15.56 -2.04
C CYS A 166 -2.75 -16.79 -1.93
N SER A 167 -2.96 -17.69 -0.96
CA SER A 167 -2.21 -18.95 -0.84
C SER A 167 -2.77 -20.08 -1.70
N CYS A 168 -4.05 -20.04 -2.07
CA CYS A 168 -4.70 -21.07 -2.90
C CYS A 168 -4.77 -20.69 -4.38
N SER A 169 -4.49 -19.42 -4.71
CA SER A 169 -4.46 -18.94 -6.10
C SER A 169 -3.11 -19.16 -6.79
N THR A 170 -2.12 -19.74 -6.08
CA THR A 170 -0.75 -19.99 -6.58
C THR A 170 -0.59 -21.40 -7.09
#